data_AF-A0A917K3A5-F1
#
_entry.id   AF-A0A917K3A5-F1
#
_cell.length_a   1.000
_cell.length_b   1.000
_cell.length_c   1.000
_cell.angle_alpha   90.00
_cell.angle_beta   90.00
_cell.angle_gamma   90.00
#
_symmetry.space_group_name_H-M   'P 1'
#
loop_
_entity.id
_entity.type
_entity.pdbx_description
1 polymer ?
#
loop_
_entity_poly.entity_id
_entity_poly.type
_entity_poly.pdbx_seq_one_letter_code
_entity_poly.pdbx_strand_id
1 'polypeptide(L)'
;MNGHDPGGAATWENRGCRPYARRTSTHDAGLSPDAVTSDPIRRAGQEAASFFRSPEANKPAAAARAIADTEFLAANVPVGPRWRSSSPTAITQLAQARNQGRAALDIPASAPAQGVIDGLLAAAAALDVDRRPGVARALPRSIFRAGPNTTVQRLSQPPRIRSVGPALAGLYGGSAGGR
;
A
#
# COMPACT_ATOMS: atom_id res chain seq x y z
N MET A 1 13.31 -7.60 79.78
CA MET A 1 13.92 -6.45 79.07
C MET A 1 13.14 -6.30 77.76
N ASN A 2 11.96 -5.66 77.81
CA ASN A 2 11.67 -4.34 77.19
C ASN A 2 12.13 -4.27 75.72
N GLY A 3 11.30 -4.23 74.66
CA GLY A 3 9.88 -3.96 74.50
C GLY A 3 9.69 -2.78 73.54
N HIS A 4 9.16 -3.00 72.32
CA HIS A 4 8.18 -2.13 71.61
C HIS A 4 7.94 -2.64 70.17
N ASP A 5 6.77 -3.25 69.95
CA ASP A 5 5.89 -2.97 68.80
C ASP A 5 4.92 -1.87 69.28
N PRO A 6 4.31 -0.99 68.45
CA PRO A 6 3.50 -1.43 67.31
C PRO A 6 3.32 -0.45 66.12
N GLY A 7 2.78 -0.97 65.01
CA GLY A 7 1.66 -0.29 64.35
C GLY A 7 1.86 0.13 62.89
N GLY A 8 0.95 -0.32 62.03
CA GLY A 8 0.66 0.36 60.76
C GLY A 8 0.25 -0.55 59.61
N ALA A 9 -0.98 -1.06 59.66
CA ALA A 9 -1.66 -1.68 58.52
C ALA A 9 -1.84 -0.70 57.35
N ALA A 10 -1.71 -1.18 56.11
CA ALA A 10 -2.58 -0.85 54.97
C ALA A 10 -2.03 -1.48 53.67
N THR A 11 -2.67 -2.48 53.06
CA THR A 11 -3.82 -2.37 52.13
C THR A 11 -3.57 -1.57 50.83
N TRP A 12 -3.65 -2.30 49.72
CA TRP A 12 -4.24 -1.95 48.39
C TRP A 12 -3.74 -0.71 47.63
N GLU A 13 -3.22 -0.99 46.43
CA GLU A 13 -3.72 -0.45 45.15
C GLU A 13 -3.56 1.05 44.82
N ASN A 14 -2.81 1.29 43.73
CA ASN A 14 -3.01 2.38 42.75
C ASN A 14 -2.83 3.85 43.19
N ARG A 15 -1.67 4.44 42.82
CA ARG A 15 -1.54 5.51 41.78
C ARG A 15 -0.22 6.28 41.95
N GLY A 16 0.56 6.34 40.89
CA GLY A 16 1.75 7.20 40.82
C GLY A 16 2.49 7.01 39.51
N CYS A 17 2.23 7.91 38.57
CA CYS A 17 2.84 8.02 37.25
C CYS A 17 4.33 7.64 37.23
N ARG A 18 4.69 6.71 36.34
CA ARG A 18 6.05 6.61 35.81
C ARG A 18 6.02 6.76 34.29
N PRO A 19 6.89 7.62 33.74
CA PRO A 19 6.79 8.09 32.37
C PRO A 19 6.92 6.92 31.40
N TYR A 20 6.18 7.02 30.30
CA TYR A 20 6.43 6.28 29.07
C TYR A 20 7.94 6.27 28.83
N ALA A 21 8.59 5.13 29.11
CA ALA A 21 9.86 4.82 28.51
C ALA A 21 9.60 4.94 27.00
N ARG A 22 10.19 5.98 26.40
CA ARG A 22 10.31 6.09 24.95
C ARG A 22 10.85 4.74 24.50
N ARG A 23 10.01 3.92 23.86
CA ARG A 23 10.53 3.02 22.84
C ARG A 23 11.06 3.95 21.76
N THR A 24 12.31 4.34 21.90
CA THR A 24 13.17 4.58 20.76
C THR A 24 13.14 3.28 19.99
N SER A 25 12.18 3.16 19.06
CA SER A 25 12.30 2.23 17.95
C SER A 25 13.54 2.70 17.20
N THR A 26 14.68 2.12 17.60
CA THR A 26 15.93 2.19 16.87
C THR A 26 15.60 1.93 15.42
N HIS A 27 15.68 3.01 14.65
CA HIS A 27 15.74 2.97 13.22
C HIS A 27 17.05 2.26 12.85
N ASP A 28 16.95 1.44 11.81
CA ASP A 28 18.01 0.75 11.08
C ASP A 28 18.57 -0.59 11.58
N ALA A 29 18.94 -1.40 10.59
CA ALA A 29 19.57 -2.73 10.63
C ALA A 29 18.67 -3.94 10.95
N GLY A 30 17.79 -4.28 10.02
CA GLY A 30 17.15 -5.60 10.00
C GLY A 30 16.40 -5.91 8.72
N LEU A 31 16.94 -5.52 7.56
CA LEU A 31 16.47 -6.07 6.29
C LEU A 31 16.79 -7.57 6.32
N SER A 32 15.77 -8.42 6.41
CA SER A 32 15.94 -9.85 6.20
C SER A 32 16.70 -10.08 4.88
N PRO A 33 17.69 -10.99 4.82
CA PRO A 33 18.43 -11.28 3.59
C PRO A 33 17.53 -11.71 2.43
N ASP A 34 16.33 -12.22 2.72
CA ASP A 34 15.32 -12.59 1.72
C ASP A 34 14.60 -11.39 1.07
N ALA A 35 14.69 -10.20 1.67
CA ALA A 35 14.17 -8.95 1.08
C ALA A 35 15.08 -8.44 -0.05
N VAL A 36 16.29 -8.98 -0.19
CA VAL A 36 17.32 -8.53 -1.15
C VAL A 36 17.18 -9.22 -2.52
N THR A 37 16.41 -10.31 -2.67
CA THR A 37 16.46 -11.14 -3.89
C THR A 37 15.38 -10.83 -4.95
N SER A 38 14.38 -9.98 -4.63
CA SER A 38 13.32 -9.61 -5.58
C SER A 38 13.21 -8.10 -5.73
N ASP A 39 13.55 -7.58 -6.91
CA ASP A 39 13.31 -6.18 -7.29
C ASP A 39 11.83 -5.80 -7.09
N PRO A 40 11.52 -4.82 -6.21
CA PRO A 40 10.13 -4.49 -5.85
C PRO A 40 9.33 -3.94 -7.04
N ILE A 41 9.98 -3.26 -7.99
CA ILE A 41 9.33 -2.78 -9.23
C ILE A 41 8.99 -3.96 -10.13
N ARG A 42 9.88 -4.95 -10.22
CA ARG A 42 9.60 -6.16 -11.01
C ARG A 42 8.46 -6.97 -10.40
N ARG A 43 8.44 -7.14 -9.08
CA ARG A 43 7.36 -7.82 -8.37
C ARG A 43 6.01 -7.12 -8.58
N ALA A 44 5.94 -5.82 -8.30
CA ALA A 44 4.71 -5.03 -8.45
C ALA A 44 4.17 -5.08 -9.89
N GLY A 45 5.05 -5.01 -10.89
CA GLY A 45 4.63 -5.13 -12.29
C GLY A 45 4.13 -6.53 -12.65
N GLN A 46 4.73 -7.59 -12.13
CA GLN A 46 4.24 -8.95 -12.36
C GLN A 46 2.85 -9.18 -11.75
N GLU A 47 2.64 -8.74 -10.51
CA GLU A 47 1.35 -8.84 -9.82
C GLU A 47 0.26 -8.03 -10.53
N ALA A 48 0.55 -6.76 -10.87
CA ALA A 48 -0.37 -5.92 -11.63
C ALA A 48 -0.68 -6.51 -13.01
N ALA A 49 0.32 -6.99 -13.76
CA ALA A 49 0.10 -7.66 -15.05
C ALA A 49 -0.81 -8.87 -14.92
N SER A 50 -0.55 -9.71 -13.91
CA SER A 50 -1.31 -10.93 -13.65
C SER A 50 -2.79 -10.59 -13.44
N PHE A 51 -3.06 -9.63 -12.54
CA PHE A 51 -4.43 -9.21 -12.24
C PHE A 51 -5.14 -8.61 -13.46
N PHE A 52 -4.52 -7.64 -14.16
CA PHE A 52 -5.19 -6.95 -15.26
C PHE A 52 -5.31 -7.78 -16.56
N ARG A 53 -4.56 -8.89 -16.68
CA ARG A 53 -4.74 -9.86 -17.77
C ARG A 53 -6.05 -10.63 -17.65
N SER A 54 -6.47 -10.94 -16.43
CA SER A 54 -7.72 -11.66 -16.15
C SER A 54 -8.40 -11.08 -14.91
N PRO A 55 -8.95 -9.85 -15.00
CA PRO A 55 -9.52 -9.18 -13.85
C PRO A 55 -10.75 -9.96 -13.35
N GLU A 56 -10.73 -10.32 -12.08
CA GLU A 56 -11.78 -11.11 -11.46
C GLU A 56 -12.81 -10.22 -10.75
N ALA A 57 -14.09 -10.39 -11.09
CA ALA A 57 -15.18 -9.74 -10.38
C ALA A 57 -15.30 -10.28 -8.94
N ASN A 58 -15.83 -9.45 -8.03
CA ASN A 58 -16.03 -9.78 -6.62
C ASN A 58 -14.75 -10.12 -5.83
N LYS A 59 -13.57 -9.73 -6.34
CA LYS A 59 -12.29 -9.81 -5.62
C LYS A 59 -11.74 -8.41 -5.27
N PRO A 60 -12.41 -7.64 -4.39
CA PRO A 60 -12.02 -6.26 -4.12
C PRO A 60 -10.62 -6.14 -3.48
N ALA A 61 -10.18 -7.12 -2.70
CA ALA A 61 -8.84 -7.13 -2.11
C ALA A 61 -7.74 -7.28 -3.16
N ALA A 62 -7.93 -8.19 -4.14
CA ALA A 62 -7.00 -8.37 -5.25
C ALA A 62 -6.96 -7.12 -6.15
N ALA A 63 -8.13 -6.53 -6.44
CA ALA A 63 -8.22 -5.28 -7.20
C ALA A 63 -7.50 -4.12 -6.51
N ALA A 64 -7.65 -3.99 -5.18
CA ALA A 64 -7.00 -2.95 -4.40
C ALA A 64 -5.46 -3.08 -4.45
N ARG A 65 -4.94 -4.30 -4.32
CA ARG A 65 -3.50 -4.59 -4.47
C ARG A 65 -2.97 -4.22 -5.85
N ALA A 66 -3.65 -4.66 -6.91
CA ALA A 66 -3.21 -4.38 -8.28
C ALA A 66 -3.20 -2.88 -8.62
N ILE A 67 -4.17 -2.11 -8.10
CA ILE A 67 -4.18 -0.66 -8.25
C ILE A 67 -3.06 -0.03 -7.42
N ALA A 68 -2.83 -0.50 -6.19
CA ALA A 68 -1.71 -0.02 -5.35
C ALA A 68 -0.34 -0.29 -6.02
N ASP A 69 -0.14 -1.45 -6.63
CA ASP A 69 1.06 -1.81 -7.38
C ASP A 69 1.25 -0.88 -8.58
N THR A 70 0.17 -0.61 -9.33
CA THR A 70 0.20 0.36 -10.45
C THR A 70 0.63 1.75 -9.97
N GLU A 71 0.17 2.15 -8.79
CA GLU A 71 0.50 3.42 -8.16
C GLU A 71 1.95 3.52 -7.71
N PHE A 72 2.44 2.44 -7.10
CA PHE A 72 3.84 2.28 -6.72
C PHE A 72 4.75 2.38 -7.96
N LEU A 73 4.42 1.69 -9.05
CA LEU A 73 5.19 1.73 -10.29
C LEU A 73 5.23 3.13 -10.89
N ALA A 74 4.08 3.80 -10.99
CA ALA A 74 3.99 5.15 -11.55
C ALA A 74 4.76 6.20 -10.71
N ALA A 75 4.91 5.97 -9.41
CA ALA A 75 5.69 6.85 -8.53
C ALA A 75 7.20 6.55 -8.56
N ASN A 76 7.60 5.28 -8.62
CA ASN A 76 8.99 4.86 -8.41
C ASN A 76 9.81 4.66 -9.69
N VAL A 77 9.17 4.24 -10.79
CA VAL A 77 9.86 4.02 -12.08
C VAL A 77 10.51 5.30 -12.62
N PRO A 78 9.85 6.48 -12.63
CA PRO A 78 10.45 7.70 -13.20
C PRO A 78 11.68 8.22 -12.44
N VAL A 79 11.75 7.93 -11.13
CA VAL A 79 12.83 8.41 -10.25
C VAL A 79 13.95 7.37 -10.07
N GLY A 80 13.71 6.11 -10.39
CA GLY A 80 14.67 5.01 -10.24
C GLY A 80 15.83 5.10 -11.25
N PRO A 81 17.10 5.14 -10.81
CA PRO A 81 18.26 5.27 -11.70
C PRO A 81 18.32 4.18 -12.79
N ARG A 82 17.96 2.95 -12.41
CA ARG A 82 17.89 1.78 -13.30
C ARG A 82 16.81 1.88 -14.37
N TRP A 83 15.74 2.61 -14.07
CA TRP A 83 14.56 2.71 -14.93
C TRP A 83 14.49 4.02 -15.71
N ARG A 84 15.40 4.97 -15.46
CA ARG A 84 15.53 6.22 -16.23
C ARG A 84 15.87 5.99 -17.70
N SER A 85 16.57 4.90 -18.02
CA SER A 85 16.84 4.46 -19.40
C SER A 85 15.69 3.64 -20.00
N SER A 86 14.61 3.41 -19.25
CA SER A 86 13.41 2.75 -19.79
C SER A 86 12.73 3.64 -20.83
N SER A 87 11.92 3.03 -21.68
CA SER A 87 11.16 3.74 -22.70
C SER A 87 10.35 4.91 -22.10
N PRO A 88 10.53 6.17 -22.59
CA PRO A 88 9.70 7.31 -22.19
C PRO A 88 8.20 7.05 -22.40
N THR A 89 7.87 6.23 -23.39
CA THR A 89 6.51 5.75 -23.66
C THR A 89 5.98 4.89 -22.50
N ALA A 90 6.79 4.01 -21.92
CA ALA A 90 6.39 3.19 -20.77
C ALA A 90 6.10 4.03 -19.53
N ILE A 91 6.93 5.04 -19.27
CA ILE A 91 6.73 6.00 -18.17
C ILE A 91 5.40 6.76 -18.35
N THR A 92 5.13 7.22 -19.56
CA THR A 92 3.86 7.91 -19.89
C THR A 92 2.66 6.99 -19.68
N GLN A 93 2.76 5.74 -20.12
CA GLN A 93 1.67 4.76 -19.98
C GLN A 93 1.43 4.34 -18.52
N LEU A 94 2.47 4.27 -17.68
CA LEU A 94 2.31 4.09 -16.23
C LEU A 94 1.55 5.25 -15.59
N ALA A 95 1.89 6.49 -15.95
CA ALA A 95 1.17 7.66 -15.46
C ALA A 95 -0.31 7.64 -15.89
N GLN A 96 -0.60 7.21 -17.12
CA GLN A 96 -1.97 7.01 -17.59
C GLN A 96 -2.69 5.89 -16.83
N ALA A 97 -2.01 4.76 -16.56
CA ALA A 97 -2.57 3.64 -15.81
C ALA A 97 -2.97 4.04 -14.39
N ARG A 98 -2.09 4.77 -13.70
CA ARG A 98 -2.39 5.42 -12.42
C ARG A 98 -3.64 6.29 -12.52
N ASN A 99 -3.69 7.19 -13.50
CA ASN A 99 -4.80 8.14 -13.63
C ASN A 99 -6.14 7.43 -13.89
N GLN A 100 -6.13 6.36 -14.68
CA GLN A 100 -7.30 5.51 -14.89
C GLN A 100 -7.76 4.82 -13.60
N GLY A 101 -6.82 4.26 -12.82
CA GLY A 101 -7.12 3.66 -11.51
C GLY A 101 -7.70 4.67 -10.53
N ARG A 102 -7.10 5.86 -10.43
CA ARG A 102 -7.61 6.96 -9.61
C ARG A 102 -9.00 7.41 -10.03
N ALA A 103 -9.23 7.62 -11.32
CA ALA A 103 -10.54 8.03 -11.84
C ALA A 103 -11.62 6.99 -11.51
N ALA A 104 -11.32 5.70 -11.67
CA ALA A 104 -12.27 4.63 -11.35
C ALA A 104 -12.66 4.63 -9.87
N LEU A 105 -11.75 4.98 -8.96
CA LEU A 105 -11.99 5.01 -7.51
C LEU A 105 -12.39 6.39 -6.97
N ASP A 106 -12.55 7.40 -7.84
CA ASP A 106 -12.79 8.80 -7.46
C ASP A 106 -11.72 9.35 -6.49
N ILE A 107 -10.46 9.07 -6.82
CA ILE A 107 -9.28 9.58 -6.14
C ILE A 107 -8.77 10.81 -6.91
N PRO A 108 -8.46 11.93 -6.22
CA PRO A 108 -7.90 13.10 -6.87
C PRO A 108 -6.57 12.79 -7.57
N ALA A 109 -6.36 13.35 -8.77
CA ALA A 109 -5.08 13.24 -9.45
C ALA A 109 -3.91 13.84 -8.64
N SER A 110 -4.19 14.82 -7.78
CA SER A 110 -3.22 15.44 -6.86
C SER A 110 -2.99 14.67 -5.55
N ALA A 111 -3.71 13.56 -5.30
CA ALA A 111 -3.56 12.80 -4.06
C ALA A 111 -2.11 12.26 -3.91
N PRO A 112 -1.54 12.30 -2.70
CA PRO A 112 -0.19 11.79 -2.47
C PRO A 112 -0.14 10.29 -2.75
N ALA A 113 0.80 9.86 -3.60
CA ALA A 113 0.90 8.46 -4.04
C ALA A 113 1.02 7.49 -2.86
N GLN A 114 1.86 7.81 -1.87
CA GLN A 114 2.05 6.96 -0.70
C GLN A 114 0.75 6.77 0.10
N GLY A 115 -0.02 7.84 0.32
CA GLY A 115 -1.30 7.72 1.04
C GLY A 115 -2.36 6.89 0.29
N VAL A 116 -2.33 6.91 -1.05
CA VAL A 116 -3.20 6.04 -1.87
C VAL A 116 -2.76 4.58 -1.75
N ILE A 117 -1.46 4.30 -1.86
CA ILE A 117 -0.87 2.95 -1.72
C ILE A 117 -1.21 2.37 -0.35
N ASP A 118 -0.89 3.11 0.72
CA ASP A 118 -1.11 2.68 2.10
C ASP A 118 -2.59 2.39 2.35
N GLY A 119 -3.48 3.27 1.88
CA GLY A 119 -4.92 3.10 2.03
C GLY A 119 -5.47 1.88 1.30
N LEU A 120 -5.03 1.64 0.05
CA LEU A 120 -5.44 0.48 -0.74
C LEU A 120 -4.91 -0.83 -0.17
N LEU A 121 -3.65 -0.87 0.27
CA LEU A 121 -3.06 -2.07 0.88
C LEU A 121 -3.70 -2.38 2.24
N ALA A 122 -3.96 -1.36 3.07
CA ALA A 122 -4.68 -1.52 4.32
C ALA A 122 -6.13 -1.99 4.10
N ALA A 123 -6.81 -1.48 3.05
CA ALA A 123 -8.14 -1.93 2.69
C ALA A 123 -8.13 -3.39 2.20
N ALA A 124 -7.17 -3.76 1.35
CA ALA A 124 -6.96 -5.15 0.90
C ALA A 124 -6.73 -6.11 2.07
N ALA A 125 -5.90 -5.73 3.05
CA ALA A 125 -5.68 -6.52 4.25
C ALA A 125 -6.94 -6.65 5.10
N ALA A 126 -7.72 -5.57 5.25
CA ALA A 126 -8.98 -5.59 6.00
C ALA A 126 -10.07 -6.42 5.31
N LEU A 127 -10.12 -6.43 3.98
CA LEU A 127 -11.06 -7.21 3.17
C LEU A 127 -10.75 -8.72 3.23
N ASP A 128 -9.47 -9.13 3.22
CA ASP A 128 -9.08 -10.55 3.32
C ASP A 128 -9.55 -11.21 4.62
N VAL A 129 -9.74 -10.44 5.69
CA VAL A 129 -10.18 -10.94 7.01
C VAL A 129 -11.59 -10.46 7.37
N ASP A 130 -12.38 -10.00 6.39
CA ASP A 130 -13.77 -9.52 6.54
C ASP A 130 -13.99 -8.43 7.61
N ARG A 131 -12.98 -7.60 7.88
CA ARG A 131 -13.03 -6.54 8.90
C ARG A 131 -13.50 -5.20 8.34
N ARG A 132 -14.82 -5.03 8.22
CA ARG A 132 -15.46 -3.77 7.77
C ARG A 132 -14.98 -2.49 8.51
N PRO A 133 -14.80 -2.48 9.84
CA PRO A 133 -14.28 -1.28 10.52
C PRO A 133 -12.84 -0.94 10.10
N GLY A 134 -12.04 -1.94 9.71
CA GLY A 134 -10.69 -1.75 9.20
C GLY A 134 -10.69 -1.05 7.83
N VAL A 135 -11.63 -1.42 6.95
CA VAL A 135 -11.80 -0.79 5.62
C VAL A 135 -12.12 0.70 5.75
N ALA A 136 -13.02 1.07 6.67
CA ALA A 136 -13.41 2.47 6.85
C ALA A 136 -12.24 3.36 7.34
N ARG A 137 -11.34 2.79 8.15
CA ARG A 137 -10.12 3.48 8.61
C ARG A 137 -9.05 3.55 7.51
N ALA A 138 -8.95 2.51 6.68
CA ALA A 138 -8.00 2.44 5.58
C ALA A 138 -8.32 3.40 4.42
N LEU A 139 -9.59 3.75 4.22
CA LEU A 139 -10.05 4.58 3.10
C LEU A 139 -10.57 5.95 3.58
N PRO A 140 -9.68 6.87 3.99
CA PRO A 140 -10.08 8.20 4.44
C PRO A 140 -10.70 9.00 3.30
N ARG A 141 -11.79 9.73 3.59
CA ARG A 141 -12.55 10.52 2.60
C ARG A 141 -11.75 11.67 1.98
N SER A 142 -10.67 12.10 2.62
CA SER A 142 -9.74 13.10 2.06
C SER A 142 -9.03 12.59 0.80
N ILE A 143 -8.82 11.27 0.69
CA ILE A 143 -8.17 10.62 -0.46
C ILE A 143 -9.19 9.88 -1.32
N PHE A 144 -10.10 9.13 -0.70
CA PHE A 144 -11.13 8.33 -1.38
C PHE A 144 -12.49 9.02 -1.26
N ARG A 145 -12.79 9.94 -2.17
CA ARG A 145 -13.94 10.85 -2.07
C ARG A 145 -15.29 10.13 -2.10
N ALA A 146 -15.36 9.03 -2.85
CA ALA A 146 -16.54 8.16 -2.89
C ALA A 146 -16.85 7.47 -1.54
N GLY A 147 -15.88 7.45 -0.61
CA GLY A 147 -15.99 6.79 0.69
C GLY A 147 -15.79 5.27 0.64
N PRO A 148 -15.58 4.63 1.80
CA PRO A 148 -15.11 3.24 1.88
C PRO A 148 -16.03 2.24 1.17
N ASN A 149 -17.35 2.31 1.40
CA ASN A 149 -18.29 1.35 0.83
C ASN A 149 -18.34 1.44 -0.70
N THR A 150 -18.43 2.65 -1.24
CA THR A 150 -18.47 2.88 -2.70
C THR A 150 -17.15 2.50 -3.35
N THR A 151 -16.01 2.80 -2.70
CA THR A 151 -14.69 2.38 -3.18
C THR A 151 -14.59 0.85 -3.24
N VAL A 152 -15.02 0.13 -2.19
CA VAL A 152 -15.05 -1.34 -2.20
C VAL A 152 -15.98 -1.87 -3.29
N GLN A 153 -17.17 -1.28 -3.45
CA GLN A 153 -18.09 -1.68 -4.52
C GLN A 153 -17.46 -1.56 -5.91
N ARG A 154 -16.74 -0.47 -6.16
CA ARG A 154 -15.99 -0.25 -7.42
C ARG A 154 -14.82 -1.22 -7.56
N LEU A 155 -14.15 -1.57 -6.48
CA LEU A 155 -13.10 -2.59 -6.47
C LEU A 155 -13.63 -3.99 -6.76
N SER A 156 -14.87 -4.30 -6.35
CA SER A 156 -15.55 -5.55 -6.69
C SER A 156 -15.93 -5.63 -8.18
N GLN A 157 -15.92 -4.51 -8.89
CA GLN A 157 -16.13 -4.40 -10.34
C GLN A 157 -14.90 -3.79 -10.99
N PRO A 158 -13.75 -4.51 -10.98
CA PRO A 158 -12.46 -3.90 -11.28
C PRO A 158 -12.44 -3.22 -12.66
N PRO A 159 -11.99 -1.96 -12.73
CA PRO A 159 -11.91 -1.23 -13.99
C PRO A 159 -10.88 -1.88 -14.91
N ARG A 160 -11.16 -1.89 -16.22
CA ARG A 160 -10.18 -2.29 -17.22
C ARG A 160 -9.17 -1.16 -17.42
N ILE A 161 -8.00 -1.26 -16.77
CA ILE A 161 -6.89 -0.32 -16.95
C ILE A 161 -6.08 -0.73 -18.18
N ARG A 162 -6.46 -0.20 -19.36
CA ARG A 162 -5.92 -0.64 -20.65
C ARG A 162 -4.43 -0.31 -20.81
N SER A 163 -3.92 0.69 -20.10
CA SER A 163 -2.53 1.13 -20.22
C SER A 163 -1.53 0.32 -19.39
N VAL A 164 -1.95 -0.55 -18.46
CA VAL A 164 -1.01 -1.38 -17.67
C VAL A 164 -0.23 -2.35 -18.56
N GLY A 165 -0.93 -3.05 -19.46
CA GLY A 165 -0.32 -4.02 -20.38
C GLY A 165 0.84 -3.45 -21.20
N PRO A 166 0.61 -2.40 -22.03
CA PRO A 166 1.67 -1.81 -22.83
C PRO A 166 2.73 -1.12 -21.95
N ALA A 167 2.37 -0.55 -20.79
CA ALA A 167 3.34 0.07 -19.89
C ALA A 167 4.37 -0.96 -19.43
N LEU A 168 3.91 -2.11 -18.93
CA LEU A 168 4.78 -3.17 -18.44
C LEU A 168 5.56 -3.84 -19.57
N ALA A 169 4.96 -4.01 -20.76
CA ALA A 169 5.69 -4.46 -21.93
C ALA A 169 6.84 -3.51 -22.31
N GLY A 170 6.65 -2.19 -22.18
CA GLY A 170 7.70 -1.20 -22.42
C GLY A 170 8.77 -1.14 -21.33
N LEU A 171 8.47 -1.57 -20.10
CA LEU A 171 9.47 -1.68 -19.00
C LEU A 171 10.35 -2.91 -19.14
N TYR A 172 9.78 -4.05 -19.57
CA TYR A 172 10.50 -5.33 -19.62
C TYR A 172 10.96 -5.73 -21.03
N GLY A 173 10.35 -5.16 -22.07
CA GLY A 173 10.61 -5.47 -23.49
C GLY A 173 11.77 -4.70 -24.12
N GLY A 174 12.57 -3.98 -23.32
CA GLY A 174 13.78 -3.28 -23.78
C GLY A 174 14.93 -4.23 -24.11
N SER A 175 14.73 -5.13 -25.08
CA SER A 175 15.76 -5.90 -25.80
C SER A 175 15.18 -6.44 -27.11
N ALA A 176 14.61 -5.57 -27.94
CA ALA A 176 14.26 -5.90 -29.32
C ALA A 176 14.19 -4.61 -30.16
N GLY A 177 15.31 -4.19 -30.73
CA GLY A 177 15.32 -3.00 -31.59
C GLY A 177 16.70 -2.48 -31.96
N GLY A 178 17.65 -3.36 -32.23
CA GLY A 178 18.84 -3.04 -33.01
C GLY A 178 18.74 -3.79 -34.33
N ARG A 179 18.23 -3.12 -35.36
CA ARG A 179 18.52 -3.37 -36.78
C ARG A 179 18.36 -2.06 -37.54
#